data_AF-A0A2A4U254-F1
#
_entry.id   AF-A0A2A4U254-F1
#
_cell.length_a   1.000
_cell.length_b   1.000
_cell.length_c   1.000
_cell.angle_alpha   90.00
_cell.angle_beta   90.00
_cell.angle_gamma   90.00
#
_symmetry.space_group_name_H-M   'P 1'
#
loop_
_entity.id
_entity.type
_entity.pdbx_description
1 polymer ?
#
loop_
_entity_poly.entity_id
_entity_poly.type
_entity_poly.pdbx_seq_one_letter_code
_entity_poly.pdbx_strand_id
1 'polypeptide(L)'
;MGTAVGGAIGGKLGAPERPVIAICGDGGFAMTGMEVLTATTYNIPVIWIVFNDGRFNTVHHGMQMQYEGRTNATEFRQIDIIGIARALGARAETVCAPGQISSAMRSAIAANVPTIIEVLVDRDEPPPIRSRVESLNRFFAEANEDLCQF
;
A
#
# COMPACT_ATOMS: atom_id res chain seq x y z
N MET A 1 -3.34 8.57 1.34
CA MET A 1 -2.61 7.58 0.51
C MET A 1 -1.42 8.30 -0.14
N GLY A 2 -0.38 7.59 -0.57
CA GLY A 2 0.81 8.18 -1.23
C GLY A 2 1.91 8.75 -0.31
N THR A 3 1.57 9.19 0.91
CA THR A 3 2.54 9.82 1.82
C THR A 3 3.73 8.92 2.18
N ALA A 4 3.51 7.61 2.32
CA ALA A 4 4.56 6.67 2.71
C ALA A 4 5.73 6.62 1.72
N VAL A 5 5.46 6.78 0.41
CA VAL A 5 6.49 6.64 -0.63
C VAL A 5 7.54 7.74 -0.51
N GLY A 6 7.11 9.01 -0.56
CA GLY A 6 8.01 10.16 -0.43
C GLY A 6 8.45 10.41 1.02
N GLY A 7 7.58 10.17 1.99
CA GLY A 7 7.89 10.34 3.42
C GLY A 7 9.05 9.46 3.88
N ALA A 8 9.20 8.26 3.32
CA ALA A 8 10.32 7.38 3.64
C ALA A 8 11.67 7.90 3.15
N ILE A 9 11.71 8.71 2.08
CA ILE A 9 12.92 9.39 1.64
C ILE A 9 13.38 10.38 2.72
N GLY A 10 12.45 11.22 3.21
CA GLY A 10 12.73 12.11 4.33
C GLY A 10 13.14 11.36 5.60
N GLY A 11 12.48 10.24 5.90
CA GLY A 11 12.83 9.36 7.02
C GLY A 11 14.26 8.82 6.91
N LYS A 12 14.70 8.42 5.72
CA LYS A 12 16.07 7.91 5.49
C LYS A 12 17.11 9.01 5.60
N LEU A 13 16.82 10.20 5.09
CA LEU A 13 17.69 11.38 5.23
C LEU A 13 17.81 11.83 6.70
N GLY A 14 16.72 11.74 7.48
CA GLY A 14 16.72 12.08 8.90
C GLY A 14 17.36 11.04 9.80
N ALA A 15 17.49 9.79 9.34
CA ALA A 15 18.14 8.70 10.07
C ALA A 15 19.04 7.84 9.15
N PRO A 16 20.19 8.35 8.68
CA PRO A 16 21.01 7.70 7.65
C PRO A 16 21.49 6.29 8.00
N GLU A 17 21.81 6.06 9.28
CA GLU A 17 22.34 4.77 9.77
C GLU A 17 21.25 3.70 9.98
N ARG A 18 19.97 4.06 9.88
CA ARG A 18 18.86 3.13 10.12
C ARG A 18 18.24 2.66 8.81
N PRO A 19 17.88 1.37 8.67
CA PRO A 19 17.00 0.95 7.59
C PRO A 19 15.66 1.69 7.69
N VAL A 20 15.18 2.19 6.56
CA VAL A 20 13.85 2.83 6.47
C VAL A 20 13.01 2.07 5.47
N ILE A 21 11.83 1.66 5.95
CA ILE A 21 10.92 0.77 5.24
C ILE A 21 9.57 1.47 5.14
N ALA A 22 9.10 1.70 3.92
CA ALA A 22 7.74 2.14 3.63
C ALA A 22 6.85 0.92 3.39
N ILE A 23 5.70 0.89 4.05
CA ILE A 23 4.63 -0.08 3.76
C ILE A 23 3.49 0.68 3.10
N CYS A 24 3.10 0.27 1.89
CA CYS A 24 1.99 0.86 1.17
C CYS A 24 1.25 -0.17 0.30
N GLY A 25 0.04 0.17 -0.12
CA GLY A 25 -0.67 -0.53 -1.18
C GLY A 25 -0.33 0.04 -2.56
N ASP A 26 -0.55 -0.73 -3.60
CA ASP A 26 -0.43 -0.37 -5.02
C ASP A 26 -1.18 0.92 -5.39
N GLY A 27 -2.41 1.13 -4.92
CA GLY A 27 -3.15 2.37 -5.16
C GLY A 27 -2.48 3.59 -4.53
N GLY A 28 -1.81 3.41 -3.39
CA GLY A 28 -1.01 4.46 -2.76
C GLY A 28 0.30 4.70 -3.49
N PHE A 29 0.93 3.63 -3.98
CA PHE A 29 2.10 3.71 -4.83
C PHE A 29 1.78 4.40 -6.16
N ALA A 30 0.62 4.17 -6.76
CA ALA A 30 0.19 4.82 -7.99
C ALA A 30 0.15 6.35 -7.90
N MET A 31 -0.08 6.90 -6.69
CA MET A 31 -0.17 8.34 -6.48
C MET A 31 1.19 9.04 -6.48
N THR A 32 2.22 8.41 -5.91
CA THR A 32 3.52 9.06 -5.62
C THR A 32 4.73 8.16 -5.89
N GLY A 33 4.53 7.05 -6.61
CA GLY A 33 5.56 6.04 -6.92
C GLY A 33 6.74 6.59 -7.71
N MET A 34 6.55 7.71 -8.42
CA MET A 34 7.63 8.39 -9.13
C MET A 34 8.72 8.95 -8.21
N GLU A 35 8.47 9.10 -6.91
CA GLU A 35 9.51 9.50 -5.94
C GLU A 35 10.62 8.47 -5.80
N VAL A 36 10.41 7.24 -6.28
CA VAL A 36 11.49 6.24 -6.38
C VAL A 36 12.61 6.77 -7.29
N LEU A 37 12.30 7.55 -8.33
CA LEU A 37 13.31 8.20 -9.18
C LEU A 37 14.18 9.18 -8.38
N THR A 38 13.57 9.93 -7.45
CA THR A 38 14.29 10.81 -6.54
C THR A 38 15.29 10.00 -5.73
N ALA A 39 14.84 8.90 -5.10
CA ALA A 39 15.70 8.07 -4.28
C ALA A 39 16.84 7.40 -5.07
N THR A 40 16.59 6.94 -6.29
CA THR A 40 17.64 6.34 -7.14
C THR A 40 18.62 7.38 -7.64
N THR A 41 18.16 8.58 -8.02
CA THR A 41 19.01 9.71 -8.41
C THR A 41 20.01 10.08 -7.32
N TYR A 42 19.57 10.09 -6.06
CA TYR A 42 20.39 10.51 -4.92
C TYR A 42 20.97 9.34 -4.11
N ASN A 43 20.84 8.10 -4.60
CA ASN A 43 21.29 6.88 -3.91
C ASN A 43 20.78 6.77 -2.46
N ILE A 44 19.51 7.10 -2.21
CA ILE A 44 18.89 7.08 -0.88
C ILE A 44 18.27 5.69 -0.65
N PRO A 45 18.83 4.84 0.23
CA PRO A 45 18.45 3.44 0.31
C PRO A 45 17.20 3.23 1.16
N VAL A 46 16.05 3.54 0.56
CA VAL A 46 14.71 3.24 1.07
C VAL A 46 14.26 1.89 0.54
N ILE A 47 13.54 1.14 1.39
CA ILE A 47 12.87 -0.10 1.01
C ILE A 47 11.37 0.17 0.96
N TRP A 48 10.71 -0.02 -0.18
CA TRP A 48 9.26 0.02 -0.29
C TRP A 48 8.71 -1.40 -0.37
N ILE A 49 7.81 -1.74 0.54
CA ILE A 49 6.98 -2.95 0.47
C ILE A 49 5.62 -2.53 -0.07
N VAL A 50 5.32 -2.96 -1.29
CA VAL A 50 4.08 -2.61 -1.99
C VAL A 50 3.19 -3.84 -2.03
N PHE A 51 2.09 -3.81 -1.28
CA PHE A 51 1.03 -4.81 -1.37
C PHE A 51 0.19 -4.53 -2.62
N ASN A 52 0.26 -5.43 -3.60
CA ASN A 52 -0.38 -5.31 -4.90
C ASN A 52 -1.56 -6.28 -5.01
N ASP A 53 -2.77 -5.73 -4.92
CA ASP A 53 -4.04 -6.45 -5.09
C ASP A 53 -4.86 -5.92 -6.28
N GLY A 54 -4.35 -4.91 -7.00
CA GLY A 54 -4.99 -4.33 -8.18
C GLY A 54 -6.25 -3.51 -7.87
N ARG A 55 -6.43 -3.04 -6.62
CA ARG A 55 -7.67 -2.40 -6.19
C ARG A 55 -7.45 -1.39 -5.06
N PHE A 56 -8.39 -0.46 -4.90
CA PHE A 56 -8.54 0.28 -3.63
C PHE A 56 -9.20 -0.64 -2.60
N ASN A 57 -8.50 -1.69 -2.19
CA ASN A 57 -9.11 -2.89 -1.63
C ASN A 57 -9.85 -2.66 -0.30
N THR A 58 -9.29 -1.83 0.58
CA THR A 58 -9.97 -1.40 1.81
C THR A 58 -11.28 -0.66 1.53
N VAL A 59 -11.33 0.15 0.46
CA VAL A 59 -12.54 0.86 0.05
C VAL A 59 -13.53 -0.12 -0.55
N HIS A 60 -13.07 -1.01 -1.43
CA HIS A 60 -13.91 -2.02 -2.06
C HIS A 60 -14.60 -2.92 -1.02
N HIS A 61 -13.85 -3.53 -0.11
CA HIS A 61 -14.41 -4.41 0.93
C HIS A 61 -15.32 -3.64 1.89
N GLY A 62 -14.98 -2.40 2.25
CA GLY A 62 -15.87 -1.56 3.06
C GLY A 62 -17.19 -1.29 2.35
N MET A 63 -17.15 -0.97 1.06
CA MET A 63 -18.34 -0.73 0.26
C MET A 63 -19.17 -2.00 0.03
N GLN A 64 -18.52 -3.16 -0.18
CA GLN A 64 -19.20 -4.46 -0.25
C GLN A 64 -20.06 -4.69 1.00
N MET A 65 -19.49 -4.45 2.18
CA MET A 65 -20.15 -4.69 3.46
C MET A 65 -21.22 -3.64 3.83
N GLN A 66 -21.08 -2.40 3.36
CA GLN A 66 -21.94 -1.28 3.77
C GLN A 66 -23.06 -0.96 2.76
N TYR A 67 -22.86 -1.23 1.48
CA TYR A 67 -23.74 -0.74 0.41
C TYR A 67 -24.27 -1.87 -0.48
N GLU A 68 -24.62 -3.01 0.11
CA GLU A 68 -25.25 -4.14 -0.58
C GLU A 68 -24.45 -4.57 -1.83
N GLY A 69 -23.12 -4.60 -1.72
CA GLY A 69 -22.24 -5.00 -2.81
C GLY A 69 -21.93 -3.94 -3.87
N ARG A 70 -22.40 -2.69 -3.71
CA ARG A 70 -22.10 -1.61 -4.67
C ARG A 70 -20.67 -1.08 -4.48
N THR A 71 -19.78 -1.27 -5.45
CA THR A 71 -18.34 -0.95 -5.33
C THR A 71 -17.77 -0.04 -6.42
N ASN A 72 -18.57 0.92 -6.87
CA ASN A 72 -18.20 1.84 -7.96
C ASN A 72 -16.86 2.57 -7.67
N ALA A 73 -16.04 2.76 -8.71
CA ALA A 73 -14.77 3.51 -8.67
C ALA A 73 -13.71 2.99 -7.68
N THR A 74 -13.75 1.69 -7.34
CA THR A 74 -12.76 1.08 -6.44
C THR A 74 -11.68 0.28 -7.17
N GLU A 75 -11.86 0.01 -8.46
CA GLU A 75 -10.98 -0.87 -9.24
C GLU A 75 -10.15 -0.09 -10.26
N PHE A 76 -8.94 -0.57 -10.51
CA PHE A 76 -8.05 -0.03 -11.54
C PHE A 76 -7.25 -1.17 -12.17
N ARG A 77 -6.56 -0.87 -13.27
CA ARG A 77 -5.65 -1.85 -13.89
C ARG A 77 -4.51 -2.16 -12.92
N GLN A 78 -4.31 -3.44 -12.62
CA GLN A 78 -3.17 -3.89 -11.82
C GLN A 78 -1.85 -3.39 -12.43
N ILE A 79 -1.04 -2.77 -11.58
CA ILE A 79 0.19 -2.07 -11.99
C ILE A 79 1.34 -3.06 -12.03
N ASP A 80 2.17 -2.98 -13.07
CA ASP A 80 3.46 -3.69 -13.12
C ASP A 80 4.50 -2.93 -12.27
N ILE A 81 4.47 -3.18 -10.96
CA ILE A 81 5.32 -2.50 -9.98
C ILE A 81 6.81 -2.84 -10.22
N ILE A 82 7.11 -4.08 -10.60
CA ILE A 82 8.48 -4.52 -10.89
C ILE A 82 9.03 -3.84 -12.15
N GLY A 83 8.21 -3.72 -13.20
CA GLY A 83 8.56 -2.99 -14.41
C GLY A 83 8.88 -1.53 -14.10
N ILE A 84 8.03 -0.86 -13.31
CA ILE A 84 8.29 0.52 -12.85
C ILE A 84 9.58 0.58 -12.04
N ALA A 85 9.76 -0.28 -11.04
CA ALA A 85 10.95 -0.30 -10.19
C ALA A 85 12.24 -0.37 -11.02
N ARG A 86 12.29 -1.29 -11.98
CA ARG A 86 13.42 -1.46 -12.89
C ARG A 86 13.65 -0.24 -13.78
N ALA A 87 12.59 0.33 -14.34
CA ALA A 87 12.67 1.53 -15.17
C ALA A 87 13.21 2.75 -14.41
N LEU A 88 12.93 2.83 -13.10
CA LEU A 88 13.42 3.90 -12.22
C LEU A 88 14.80 3.62 -11.64
N GLY A 89 15.41 2.46 -11.92
CA GLY A 89 16.74 2.09 -11.45
C GLY A 89 16.79 1.51 -10.02
N ALA A 90 15.65 1.11 -9.46
CA ALA A 90 15.59 0.47 -8.14
C ALA A 90 15.82 -1.05 -8.25
N ARG A 91 16.40 -1.64 -7.21
CA ARG A 91 16.36 -3.10 -7.02
C ARG A 91 14.90 -3.53 -6.86
N ALA A 92 14.51 -4.64 -7.47
CA ALA A 92 13.12 -5.09 -7.48
C ALA A 92 13.03 -6.60 -7.22
N GLU A 93 12.10 -7.01 -6.38
CA GLU A 93 11.84 -8.41 -6.05
C GLU A 93 10.34 -8.61 -5.79
N THR A 94 9.78 -9.73 -6.25
CA THR A 94 8.38 -10.11 -5.99
C THR A 94 8.32 -11.22 -4.94
N VAL A 95 7.39 -11.07 -4.00
CA VAL A 95 7.01 -12.06 -2.99
C VAL A 95 5.60 -12.52 -3.32
N CYS A 96 5.42 -13.84 -3.46
CA CYS A 96 4.14 -14.45 -3.81
C CYS A 96 3.71 -15.57 -2.86
N ALA A 97 4.54 -15.93 -1.88
CA ALA A 97 4.23 -16.98 -0.92
C ALA A 97 4.59 -16.59 0.52
N PRO A 98 3.86 -17.12 1.52
CA PRO A 98 4.21 -16.98 2.92
C PRO A 98 5.66 -17.40 3.20
N GLY A 99 6.33 -16.67 4.10
CA GLY A 99 7.72 -16.95 4.51
C GLY A 99 8.81 -16.34 3.62
N GLN A 100 8.50 -15.92 2.38
CA GLN A 100 9.49 -15.30 1.48
C GLN A 100 9.84 -13.86 1.88
N ILE A 101 8.94 -13.16 2.57
CA ILE A 101 9.15 -11.76 2.94
C ILE A 101 10.39 -11.57 3.84
N SER A 102 10.66 -12.51 4.74
CA SER A 102 11.80 -12.41 5.65
C SER A 102 13.14 -12.48 4.93
N SER A 103 13.27 -13.31 3.89
CA SER A 103 14.49 -13.34 3.06
C SER A 103 14.62 -12.11 2.18
N ALA A 104 13.53 -11.67 1.55
CA ALA A 104 13.51 -10.47 0.72
C ALA A 104 13.94 -9.22 1.51
N MET A 105 13.41 -9.08 2.73
CA MET A 105 13.77 -7.98 3.65
C MET A 105 15.24 -8.00 4.04
N ARG A 106 15.79 -9.17 4.41
CA ARG A 106 17.22 -9.30 4.74
C ARG A 106 18.10 -8.93 3.55
N SER A 107 17.73 -9.39 2.36
CA SER A 107 18.48 -9.07 1.13
C SER A 107 18.40 -7.59 0.79
N ALA A 108 17.23 -6.96 0.91
CA ALA A 108 17.04 -5.53 0.66
C ALA A 108 17.84 -4.65 1.63
N ILE A 109 17.83 -4.98 2.93
CA ILE A 109 18.62 -4.26 3.94
C ILE A 109 20.12 -4.40 3.64
N ALA A 110 20.59 -5.61 3.32
CA ALA A 110 22.00 -5.85 3.03
C ALA A 110 22.47 -5.17 1.73
N ALA A 111 21.60 -5.04 0.73
CA ALA A 111 21.92 -4.39 -0.53
C ALA A 111 22.17 -2.88 -0.38
N ASN A 112 21.55 -2.24 0.60
CA ASN A 112 21.71 -0.81 0.91
C ASN A 112 21.58 0.10 -0.33
N VAL A 113 20.58 -0.19 -1.18
CA VAL A 113 20.19 0.58 -2.36
C VAL A 113 18.67 0.72 -2.39
N PRO A 114 18.10 1.73 -3.10
CA PRO A 114 16.65 1.84 -3.28
C PRO A 114 16.07 0.51 -3.77
N THR A 115 15.12 -0.04 -3.01
CA THR A 115 14.57 -1.38 -3.25
C THR A 115 13.06 -1.39 -3.17
N ILE A 116 12.40 -1.97 -4.16
CA ILE A 116 10.97 -2.28 -4.14
C ILE A 116 10.79 -3.78 -3.96
N ILE A 117 10.00 -4.15 -2.96
CA ILE A 117 9.50 -5.50 -2.74
C ILE A 117 8.00 -5.45 -3.04
N GLU A 118 7.60 -6.07 -4.14
CA GLU A 118 6.19 -6.26 -4.46
C GLU A 118 5.69 -7.50 -3.72
N VAL A 119 4.60 -7.36 -2.96
CA VAL A 119 3.90 -8.47 -2.33
C VAL A 119 2.59 -8.66 -3.06
N LEU A 120 2.44 -9.77 -3.76
CA LEU A 120 1.17 -10.12 -4.39
C LEU A 120 0.20 -10.59 -3.31
N VAL A 121 -0.99 -9.99 -3.29
CA VAL A 121 -2.03 -10.30 -2.31
C VAL A 121 -3.28 -10.74 -3.06
N ASP A 122 -3.98 -11.73 -2.50
CA ASP A 122 -5.31 -12.06 -2.95
C ASP A 122 -6.25 -10.88 -2.66
N ARG A 123 -6.80 -10.28 -3.73
CA ARG A 123 -7.71 -9.14 -3.59
C ARG A 123 -9.01 -9.51 -2.89
N ASP A 124 -9.42 -10.76 -2.94
CA ASP A 124 -10.69 -11.21 -2.36
C ASP A 124 -10.55 -11.57 -0.88
N GLU A 125 -9.32 -11.64 -0.34
CA GLU A 125 -9.08 -11.72 1.09
C GLU A 125 -9.49 -10.40 1.77
N PRO A 126 -10.48 -10.41 2.68
CA PRO A 126 -10.95 -9.19 3.32
C PRO A 126 -9.93 -8.69 4.35
N PRO A 127 -9.54 -7.40 4.32
CA PRO A 127 -8.70 -6.83 5.36
C PRO A 127 -9.45 -6.81 6.70
N PRO A 128 -8.74 -6.67 7.84
CA PRO A 128 -9.36 -6.68 9.18
C PRO A 128 -10.11 -5.38 9.48
N ILE A 129 -11.16 -5.09 8.70
CA ILE A 129 -11.94 -3.84 8.73
C ILE A 129 -13.38 -4.05 9.20
N ARG A 130 -13.78 -5.29 9.50
CA ARG A 130 -15.16 -5.64 9.88
C ARG A 130 -15.67 -4.79 11.06
N SER A 131 -14.90 -4.72 12.15
CA SER A 131 -15.28 -3.95 13.35
C SER A 131 -15.45 -2.45 13.07
N ARG A 132 -14.63 -1.89 12.15
CA ARG A 132 -14.79 -0.51 11.66
C ARG A 132 -16.11 -0.37 10.92
N VAL A 133 -16.42 -1.28 9.99
CA VAL A 133 -17.67 -1.22 9.20
C VAL A 133 -18.89 -1.35 10.10
N GLU A 134 -18.89 -2.28 11.05
CA GLU A 134 -19.97 -2.44 12.04
C GLU A 134 -20.19 -1.15 12.85
N SER A 135 -19.11 -0.48 13.24
CA SER A 135 -19.20 0.80 13.98
C SER A 135 -19.78 1.92 13.12
N LEU A 136 -19.41 1.98 11.83
CA LEU A 136 -19.98 2.96 10.89
C LEU A 136 -21.48 2.70 10.66
N ASN A 137 -21.88 1.44 10.50
CA ASN A 137 -23.28 1.07 10.29
C ASN A 137 -24.15 1.46 11.48
N ARG A 138 -23.69 1.24 12.73
CA ARG A 138 -24.40 1.71 13.93
C ARG A 138 -24.57 3.23 13.94
N PHE A 139 -23.48 3.96 13.68
CA PHE A 139 -23.51 5.42 13.65
C PHE A 139 -24.51 5.97 12.62
N PHE A 140 -24.56 5.40 11.41
CA PHE A 140 -25.50 5.84 10.38
C PHE A 140 -26.95 5.39 10.63
N ALA A 141 -27.16 4.28 11.34
CA ALA A 141 -28.50 3.88 11.77
C ALA A 141 -29.07 4.86 12.80
N GLU A 142 -28.28 5.19 13.83
CA GLU A 142 -28.64 6.17 14.86
C GLU A 142 -28.90 7.56 14.27
N ALA A 143 -28.04 8.04 13.37
CA ALA A 143 -28.22 9.34 12.71
C ALA A 143 -29.47 9.42 11.80
N ASN A 144 -29.92 8.30 11.24
CA ASN A 144 -31.13 8.25 10.43
C ASN A 144 -32.41 8.23 11.30
N GLU A 145 -32.36 7.65 12.50
CA GLU A 145 -33.49 7.70 13.45
C GLU A 145 -33.77 9.13 13.94
N ASP A 146 -32.72 9.92 14.19
CA ASP A 146 -32.84 11.33 14.60
C ASP A 146 -33.43 12.23 13.50
N LEU A 147 -33.23 11.89 12.22
CA LEU A 147 -33.78 12.64 11.08
C LEU A 147 -35.27 12.36 10.82
N CYS A 148 -35.81 11.24 11.31
CA CYS A 148 -37.21 10.87 11.15
C CYS A 148 -38.12 11.38 12.29
N GLN A 149 -37.60 12.18 13.22
CA GLN A 149 -38.38 12.80 14.32
C GLN A 149 -38.89 14.23 14.03
N PHE A 150 -38.85 14.68 12.78
CA PHE A 150 -39.40 15.98 12.34
C PHE A 150 -40.53 15.84 11.32
#